data_AF-A0A818Y4V2-F1
#
_entry.id   AF-A0A818Y4V2-F1
#
_cell.length_a   1.000
_cell.length_b   1.000
_cell.length_c   1.000
_cell.angle_alpha   90.00
_cell.angle_beta   90.00
_cell.angle_gamma   90.00
#
_symmetry.space_group_name_H-M   'P 1'
#
loop_
_entity.id
_entity.type
_entity.pdbx_description
1 polymer ?
#
loop_
_entity_poly.entity_id
_entity_poly.type
_entity_poly.pdbx_seq_one_letter_code
_entity_poly.pdbx_strand_id
1 'polypeptide(L)'
;APLCAFLNNIVEIRIDAHKFVSDVRRPVAKKVADIGIWRLIIAAISKLAILTNGLLIALTSDFVPRLVYQYSRSQNRTLVNYVNFTLSAYEINRLSSTSLTKFNTTDIYCFYKDHRTPPWDSRPYQTNHDYYVIMVARLAFLILFEHVVFICLKMGEVLMPLLSKNVKQQIARKNFMVQTMHWGAHLYEKNPELIERDMQRIVDVNPQHRHSNGGYELIYDLKRTIRHQHLSNTKISQDEYRRPGSLKEMKADLTRALQTILSEDIIDLGIR
;
A
#
# COMPACT_ATOMS: atom_id res chain seq x y z
N ALA A 1 -1.28 -18.72 10.85
CA ALA A 1 -2.27 -17.83 10.19
C ALA A 1 -1.98 -17.60 8.70
N PRO A 2 -0.79 -17.12 8.25
CA PRO A 2 -0.58 -16.78 6.83
C PRO A 2 -0.72 -17.95 5.87
N LEU A 3 -0.22 -19.14 6.24
CA LEU A 3 -0.36 -20.36 5.43
C LEU A 3 -1.83 -20.74 5.19
N CYS A 4 -2.66 -20.70 6.24
CA CYS A 4 -4.09 -20.98 6.13
C CYS A 4 -4.78 -19.98 5.19
N ALA A 5 -4.47 -18.69 5.32
CA ALA A 5 -5.00 -17.65 4.43
C ALA A 5 -4.56 -17.86 2.98
N PHE A 6 -3.30 -18.25 2.75
CA PHE A 6 -2.78 -18.57 1.43
C PHE A 6 -3.51 -19.75 0.78
N LEU A 7 -3.67 -20.86 1.51
CA LEU A 7 -4.41 -22.02 1.02
C LEU A 7 -5.88 -21.68 0.76
N ASN A 8 -6.50 -20.87 1.63
CA ASN A 8 -7.85 -20.37 1.42
C ASN A 8 -7.93 -19.57 0.11
N ASN A 9 -7.00 -18.66 -0.14
CA ASN A 9 -6.98 -17.86 -1.37
C ASN A 9 -6.80 -18.71 -2.64
N ILE A 10 -6.04 -19.81 -2.60
CA ILE A 10 -5.93 -20.73 -3.75
C ILE A 10 -7.28 -21.33 -4.10
N VAL A 11 -8.01 -21.79 -3.09
CA VAL A 11 -9.34 -22.38 -3.26
C VAL A 11 -10.35 -21.31 -3.69
N GLU A 12 -10.32 -20.15 -3.05
CA GLU A 12 -11.23 -19.01 -3.31
C GLU A 12 -11.15 -18.56 -4.78
N ILE A 13 -9.95 -18.40 -5.34
CA ILE A 13 -9.78 -18.02 -6.75
C ILE A 13 -10.49 -19.00 -7.70
N ARG A 14 -10.47 -20.31 -7.39
CA ARG A 14 -11.13 -21.33 -8.23
C ARG A 14 -12.64 -21.31 -8.06
N ILE A 15 -13.11 -21.15 -6.83
CA ILE A 15 -14.54 -21.07 -6.52
C ILE A 15 -15.16 -19.82 -7.15
N ASP A 16 -14.53 -18.65 -6.99
CA ASP A 16 -14.99 -17.40 -7.59
C ASP A 16 -15.01 -17.49 -9.13
N ALA A 17 -13.97 -18.08 -9.73
CA ALA A 17 -13.94 -18.30 -11.18
C ALA A 17 -15.09 -19.21 -11.66
N HIS A 18 -15.34 -20.33 -10.96
CA HIS A 18 -16.47 -21.20 -11.27
C HIS A 18 -17.80 -20.45 -11.17
N LYS A 19 -17.99 -19.70 -10.07
CA LYS A 19 -19.19 -18.90 -9.84
C LYS A 19 -19.44 -17.89 -10.96
N PHE A 20 -18.39 -17.22 -11.44
CA PHE A 20 -18.51 -16.25 -12.54
C PHE A 20 -18.83 -16.87 -13.90
N VAL A 21 -18.39 -18.11 -14.14
CA VAL A 21 -18.58 -18.79 -15.44
C VAL A 21 -19.87 -19.61 -15.49
N SER A 22 -20.21 -20.30 -14.41
CA SER A 22 -21.32 -21.27 -14.37
C SER A 22 -22.59 -20.73 -13.71
N ASP A 23 -22.45 -19.95 -12.63
CA ASP A 23 -23.56 -19.73 -11.69
C ASP A 23 -24.23 -18.34 -11.83
N VAL A 24 -23.53 -17.34 -12.36
CA VAL A 24 -24.04 -15.96 -12.47
C VAL A 24 -24.22 -15.51 -13.92
N ARG A 25 -25.22 -14.65 -14.16
CA ARG A 25 -25.38 -13.97 -15.46
C ARG A 25 -24.24 -12.98 -15.68
N ARG A 26 -23.86 -12.80 -16.95
CA ARG A 26 -22.77 -11.90 -17.35
C ARG A 26 -23.02 -10.46 -16.86
N PRO A 27 -22.12 -9.89 -16.03
CA PRO A 27 -22.26 -8.52 -15.57
C PRO A 27 -21.88 -7.51 -16.66
N VAL A 28 -22.39 -6.28 -16.54
CA VAL A 28 -22.01 -5.17 -17.42
C VAL A 28 -20.61 -4.69 -17.06
N ALA A 29 -19.73 -4.61 -18.06
CA ALA A 29 -18.35 -4.18 -17.86
C ALA A 29 -18.28 -2.70 -17.45
N LYS A 30 -17.67 -2.43 -16.30
CA LYS A 30 -17.37 -1.08 -15.80
C LYS A 30 -15.87 -0.90 -15.71
N LYS A 31 -15.34 0.13 -16.39
CA LYS A 31 -13.93 0.52 -16.26
C LYS A 31 -13.74 1.25 -14.94
N VAL A 32 -12.84 0.76 -14.10
CA VAL A 32 -12.47 1.37 -12.83
C VAL A 32 -10.94 1.43 -12.75
N ALA A 33 -10.40 2.56 -12.33
CA ALA A 33 -8.94 2.74 -12.21
C ALA A 33 -8.37 2.05 -10.96
N ASP A 34 -9.15 1.98 -9.87
CA ASP A 34 -8.71 1.52 -8.55
C ASP A 34 -9.77 0.64 -7.86
N ILE A 35 -9.35 -0.10 -6.83
CA ILE A 35 -10.25 -0.85 -5.93
C ILE A 35 -11.19 0.04 -5.07
N GLY A 36 -10.96 1.36 -5.05
CA GLY A 36 -11.81 2.35 -4.37
C GLY A 36 -11.64 2.37 -2.85
N ILE A 37 -12.76 2.36 -2.11
CA ILE A 37 -12.81 2.52 -0.64
C ILE A 37 -12.02 1.43 0.10
N TRP A 38 -11.89 0.24 -0.47
CA TRP A 38 -11.15 -0.87 0.12
C TRP A 38 -9.69 -0.52 0.41
N ARG A 39 -9.07 0.37 -0.38
CA ARG A 39 -7.72 0.88 -0.09
C ARG A 39 -7.65 1.59 1.26
N LEU A 40 -8.66 2.41 1.58
CA LEU A 40 -8.75 3.11 2.87
C LEU A 40 -8.98 2.10 4.01
N ILE A 41 -9.87 1.14 3.80
CA ILE A 41 -10.20 0.11 4.80
C ILE A 41 -8.96 -0.72 5.14
N ILE A 42 -8.25 -1.23 4.13
CA ILE A 42 -7.03 -2.02 4.33
C ILE A 42 -5.95 -1.18 5.02
N ALA A 43 -5.79 0.09 4.64
CA ALA A 43 -4.85 0.99 5.31
C ALA A 43 -5.20 1.23 6.79
N ALA A 44 -6.49 1.36 7.11
CA ALA A 44 -6.95 1.50 8.49
C ALA A 44 -6.71 0.21 9.30
N ILE A 45 -7.03 -0.96 8.73
CA ILE A 45 -6.76 -2.26 9.35
C ILE A 45 -5.27 -2.44 9.60
N SER A 46 -4.41 -2.07 8.65
CA SER A 46 -2.95 -2.15 8.83
C SER A 46 -2.45 -1.28 9.98
N LYS A 47 -2.98 -0.06 10.15
CA LYS A 47 -2.62 0.80 11.29
C LYS A 47 -3.09 0.21 12.62
N LEU A 48 -4.33 -0.28 12.67
CA LEU A 48 -4.88 -0.95 13.86
C LEU A 48 -4.10 -2.25 14.19
N ALA A 49 -3.62 -2.97 13.18
CA ALA A 49 -2.81 -4.17 13.36
C ALA A 49 -1.48 -3.88 14.08
N ILE A 50 -0.85 -2.72 13.82
CA ILE A 50 0.38 -2.32 14.52
C ILE A 50 0.09 -2.13 16.00
N LEU A 51 -0.97 -1.37 16.33
CA LEU A 51 -1.37 -1.10 17.71
C LEU A 51 -1.75 -2.39 18.46
N THR A 52 -2.58 -3.22 17.85
CA THR A 52 -3.06 -4.47 18.47
C THR A 52 -1.94 -5.48 18.69
N ASN A 53 -1.01 -5.64 17.74
CA ASN A 53 0.16 -6.50 17.93
C ASN A 53 1.09 -5.95 19.03
N GLY A 54 1.29 -4.63 19.08
CA GLY A 54 2.06 -4.00 20.16
C GLY A 54 1.43 -4.25 21.54
N LEU A 55 0.10 -4.09 21.65
CA LEU A 55 -0.65 -4.38 22.87
C LEU A 55 -0.59 -5.86 23.28
N LEU A 56 -0.67 -6.78 22.31
CA LEU A 56 -0.54 -8.22 22.56
C LEU A 56 0.82 -8.54 23.21
N ILE A 57 1.91 -7.98 22.67
CA ILE A 57 3.25 -8.17 23.20
C ILE A 57 3.42 -7.47 24.56
N ALA A 58 2.88 -6.27 24.73
CA ALA A 58 3.05 -5.51 25.97
C ALA A 58 2.26 -6.13 27.14
N LEU A 59 0.99 -6.46 26.92
CA LEU A 59 0.05 -6.82 27.98
C LEU A 59 -0.10 -8.32 28.18
N THR A 60 -0.18 -9.08 27.08
CA THR A 60 -0.47 -10.53 27.14
C THR A 60 0.80 -11.35 27.25
N SER A 61 1.86 -10.94 26.56
CA SER A 61 3.15 -11.63 26.63
C SER A 61 3.91 -11.31 27.91
N ASP A 62 4.74 -12.26 28.32
CA ASP A 62 5.66 -12.15 29.45
C ASP A 62 6.99 -11.45 29.06
N PHE A 63 7.06 -10.89 27.85
CA PHE A 63 8.25 -10.24 27.31
C PHE A 63 8.69 -9.02 28.14
N VAL A 64 7.80 -8.05 28.34
CA VAL A 64 8.15 -6.81 29.07
C VAL A 64 8.52 -7.08 30.53
N PRO A 65 7.76 -7.87 31.32
CA PRO A 65 8.13 -8.16 32.71
C PRO A 65 9.46 -8.92 32.84
N ARG A 66 9.77 -9.85 31.92
CA ARG A 66 11.08 -10.53 31.88
C ARG A 66 12.22 -9.56 31.61
N LEU A 67 12.03 -8.64 30.67
CA LEU A 67 13.02 -7.61 30.37
C LEU A 67 13.27 -6.70 31.58
N VAL A 68 12.20 -6.24 32.23
CA VAL A 68 12.30 -5.42 33.45
C VAL A 68 13.03 -6.18 34.55
N TYR A 69 12.72 -7.46 34.76
CA TYR A 69 13.42 -8.28 35.76
C TYR A 69 14.92 -8.41 35.46
N GLN A 70 15.28 -8.75 34.22
CA GLN A 70 16.68 -8.91 33.81
C GLN A 70 17.50 -7.63 34.01
N TYR A 71 16.93 -6.45 33.76
CA TYR A 71 17.65 -5.19 33.86
C TYR A 71 17.59 -4.53 35.24
N SER A 72 16.50 -4.70 35.99
CA SER A 72 16.28 -4.01 37.27
C SER A 72 16.62 -4.86 38.49
N ARG A 73 16.35 -6.18 38.44
CA ARG A 73 16.43 -7.06 39.62
C ARG A 73 17.50 -8.14 39.51
N SER A 74 17.80 -8.62 38.31
CA SER A 74 18.79 -9.69 38.12
C SER A 74 20.21 -9.13 38.12
N GLN A 75 21.05 -9.60 39.03
CA GLN A 75 22.45 -9.16 39.15
C GLN A 75 23.29 -9.57 37.92
N ASN A 76 22.97 -10.70 37.29
CA ASN A 76 23.70 -11.24 36.14
C ASN A 76 22.89 -11.14 34.82
N ARG A 77 21.79 -10.38 34.79
CA ARG A 77 20.85 -10.29 33.65
C ARG A 77 20.27 -11.64 33.19
N THR A 78 20.28 -12.64 34.07
CA THR A 78 19.66 -13.95 33.84
C THR A 78 18.22 -13.97 34.34
N LEU A 79 17.43 -14.95 33.91
CA LEU A 79 16.06 -15.19 34.40
C LEU A 79 16.00 -16.13 35.61
N VAL A 80 17.14 -16.37 36.27
CA VAL A 80 17.20 -17.18 37.50
C VAL A 80 16.35 -16.45 38.55
N ASN A 81 15.47 -17.19 39.24
CA ASN A 81 14.49 -16.66 40.21
C ASN A 81 13.40 -15.73 39.65
N TYR A 82 13.23 -15.63 38.32
CA TYR A 82 12.16 -14.85 37.72
C TYR A 82 10.76 -15.30 38.17
N VAL A 83 10.52 -16.62 38.25
CA VAL A 83 9.22 -17.15 38.69
C VAL A 83 8.91 -16.70 40.13
N ASN A 84 9.89 -16.75 41.03
CA ASN A 84 9.70 -16.31 42.41
C ASN A 84 9.42 -14.79 42.50
N PHE A 85 9.99 -13.99 41.60
CA PHE A 85 9.69 -12.56 41.50
C PHE A 85 8.26 -12.27 40.98
N THR A 86 7.72 -13.13 40.11
CA THR A 86 6.37 -12.95 39.55
C THR A 86 5.24 -13.47 40.44
N LEU A 87 5.59 -14.17 41.53
CA LEU A 87 4.62 -14.79 42.42
C LEU A 87 4.46 -13.96 43.69
N SER A 88 3.21 -13.77 44.10
CA SER A 88 2.84 -13.17 45.38
C SER A 88 2.33 -14.26 46.32
N ALA A 89 2.77 -14.23 47.57
CA ALA A 89 2.32 -15.14 48.62
C ALA A 89 0.96 -14.68 49.18
N TYR A 90 0.06 -15.63 49.39
CA TYR A 90 -1.24 -15.45 50.01
C TYR A 90 -1.43 -16.42 51.17
N GLU A 91 -1.89 -15.91 52.31
CA GLU A 91 -2.12 -16.73 53.50
C GLU A 91 -3.49 -17.43 53.44
N ILE A 92 -3.50 -18.76 53.48
CA ILE A 92 -4.72 -19.56 53.26
C ILE A 92 -5.71 -19.39 54.43
N ASN A 93 -5.22 -19.17 55.64
CA ASN A 93 -6.05 -18.95 56.85
C ASN A 93 -7.00 -17.76 56.74
N ARG A 94 -6.76 -16.84 55.79
CA ARG A 94 -7.58 -15.66 55.56
C ARG A 94 -8.76 -15.88 54.62
N LEU A 95 -8.86 -17.03 53.93
CA LEU A 95 -10.03 -17.33 53.12
C LEU A 95 -11.25 -17.52 54.02
N SER A 96 -12.37 -16.87 53.67
CA SER A 96 -13.68 -17.09 54.31
C SER A 96 -14.04 -18.58 54.34
N SER A 97 -14.51 -19.05 55.49
CA SER A 97 -14.84 -20.45 55.80
C SER A 97 -15.80 -21.13 54.82
N THR A 98 -16.54 -20.37 54.01
CA THR A 98 -17.39 -20.86 52.92
C THR A 98 -16.62 -21.55 51.77
N SER A 99 -15.32 -21.31 51.61
CA SER A 99 -14.50 -21.88 50.51
C SER A 99 -13.50 -22.94 50.96
N LEU A 100 -13.37 -23.19 52.27
CA LEU A 100 -12.28 -23.99 52.87
C LEU A 100 -12.62 -25.47 53.08
N THR A 101 -13.80 -25.95 52.69
CA THR A 101 -14.29 -27.29 53.06
C THR A 101 -13.56 -28.48 52.40
N LYS A 102 -12.46 -28.27 51.66
CA LYS A 102 -11.76 -29.36 50.95
C LYS A 102 -10.22 -29.33 50.99
N PHE A 103 -9.58 -28.38 51.66
CA PHE A 103 -8.12 -28.32 51.69
C PHE A 103 -7.55 -28.92 52.97
N ASN A 104 -7.14 -30.19 52.88
CA ASN A 104 -6.42 -30.92 53.92
C ASN A 104 -4.91 -30.72 53.71
N THR A 105 -4.44 -29.47 53.75
CA THR A 105 -3.05 -29.11 53.44
C THR A 105 -2.38 -28.45 54.62
N THR A 106 -1.18 -28.91 54.97
CA THR A 106 -0.28 -28.32 55.99
C THR A 106 0.35 -26.99 55.55
N ASP A 107 0.11 -26.56 54.31
CA ASP A 107 0.70 -25.37 53.73
C ASP A 107 0.01 -24.10 54.26
N ILE A 108 0.81 -23.17 54.77
CA ILE A 108 0.35 -21.90 55.35
C ILE A 108 0.15 -20.83 54.26
N TYR A 109 0.85 -20.96 53.13
CA TYR A 109 0.87 -19.97 52.05
C TYR A 109 0.63 -20.63 50.68
N CYS A 110 -0.16 -19.97 49.83
CA CYS A 110 -0.27 -20.27 48.40
C CYS A 110 0.29 -19.12 47.56
N PHE A 111 0.70 -19.41 46.32
CA PHE A 111 1.31 -18.43 45.43
C PHE A 111 0.42 -18.18 44.22
N TYR A 112 0.24 -16.90 43.86
CA TYR A 112 -0.50 -16.50 42.68
C TYR A 112 0.28 -15.48 41.87
N LYS A 113 0.04 -15.44 40.55
CA LYS A 113 0.77 -14.54 39.64
C LYS A 113 0.24 -13.11 39.78
N ASP A 114 0.91 -12.31 40.58
CA ASP A 114 0.67 -10.87 40.74
C ASP A 114 1.90 -10.22 41.40
N HIS A 115 1.96 -8.89 41.41
CA HIS A 115 3.02 -8.12 42.06
C HIS A 115 2.45 -7.38 43.28
N ARG A 116 2.20 -8.13 44.35
CA ARG A 116 1.69 -7.62 45.62
C ARG A 116 2.68 -7.80 46.76
N THR A 117 2.52 -6.99 47.79
CA THR A 117 3.28 -7.10 49.02
C THR A 117 2.87 -8.36 49.80
N PRO A 118 3.84 -9.08 50.40
CA PRO A 118 3.58 -10.31 51.12
C PRO A 118 2.85 -10.08 52.46
N PRO A 119 2.31 -11.13 53.09
CA PRO A 119 1.52 -11.01 54.32
C PRO A 119 2.31 -10.50 55.54
N TRP A 120 3.64 -10.69 55.56
CA TRP A 120 4.52 -10.24 56.64
C TRP A 120 5.03 -8.79 56.47
N ASP A 121 4.62 -8.09 55.41
CA ASP A 121 4.99 -6.68 55.18
C ASP A 121 4.07 -5.73 55.97
N SER A 122 4.54 -4.50 56.23
CA SER A 122 3.80 -3.46 56.95
C SER A 122 2.45 -3.11 56.30
N ARG A 123 2.33 -3.35 54.98
CA ARG A 123 1.12 -3.12 54.19
C ARG A 123 0.82 -4.36 53.34
N PRO A 124 0.19 -5.40 53.90
CA PRO A 124 0.03 -6.68 53.21
C PRO A 124 -1.01 -6.59 52.07
N TYR A 125 -0.79 -7.36 51.00
CA TYR A 125 -1.70 -7.50 49.83
C TYR A 125 -1.95 -6.22 49.00
N GLN A 126 -1.12 -5.19 49.19
CA GLN A 126 -1.15 -3.97 48.39
C GLN A 126 -0.29 -4.13 47.13
N THR A 127 -0.49 -3.27 46.13
CA THR A 127 0.33 -3.26 44.91
C THR A 127 1.77 -2.88 45.25
N ASN A 128 2.72 -3.71 44.83
CA ASN A 128 4.14 -3.44 45.03
C ASN A 128 4.62 -2.36 44.03
N HIS A 129 5.72 -1.66 44.34
CA HIS A 129 6.35 -0.71 43.43
C HIS A 129 6.71 -1.35 42.08
N ASP A 130 7.10 -2.63 42.08
CA ASP A 130 7.42 -3.38 40.86
C ASP A 130 6.23 -3.48 39.89
N TYR A 131 5.00 -3.51 40.40
CA TYR A 131 3.79 -3.47 39.56
C TYR A 131 3.75 -2.21 38.70
N TYR A 132 3.99 -1.04 39.30
CA TYR A 132 3.97 0.24 38.59
C TYR A 132 5.12 0.37 37.61
N VAL A 133 6.32 -0.10 37.97
CA VAL A 133 7.47 -0.11 37.06
C VAL A 133 7.16 -0.94 35.81
N ILE A 134 6.60 -2.13 35.98
CA ILE A 134 6.22 -3.00 34.85
C ILE A 134 5.10 -2.36 34.03
N MET A 135 4.11 -1.72 34.67
CA MET A 135 3.04 -1.01 33.98
C MET A 135 3.58 0.13 33.10
N VAL A 136 4.46 0.98 33.65
CA VAL A 136 5.10 2.07 32.90
C VAL A 136 5.97 1.52 31.78
N ALA A 137 6.75 0.46 32.05
CA ALA A 137 7.57 -0.18 31.03
C ALA A 137 6.74 -0.76 29.87
N ARG A 138 5.54 -1.30 30.14
CA ARG A 138 4.61 -1.79 29.12
C ARG A 138 4.11 -0.65 28.22
N LEU A 139 3.75 0.49 28.81
CA LEU A 139 3.32 1.67 28.06
C LEU A 139 4.48 2.26 27.23
N ALA A 140 5.67 2.37 27.82
CA ALA A 140 6.86 2.85 27.11
C ALA A 140 7.23 1.93 25.93
N PHE A 141 7.19 0.61 26.14
CA PHE A 141 7.41 -0.38 25.08
C PHE A 141 6.39 -0.22 23.94
N LEU A 142 5.11 -0.04 24.25
CA LEU A 142 4.06 0.13 23.24
C LEU A 142 4.34 1.35 22.34
N ILE A 143 4.68 2.49 22.96
CA ILE A 143 5.00 3.72 22.24
C ILE A 143 6.23 3.51 21.35
N LEU A 144 7.31 2.93 21.90
CA LEU A 144 8.55 2.68 21.14
C LEU A 144 8.31 1.71 19.97
N PHE A 145 7.60 0.61 20.22
CA PHE A 145 7.27 -0.38 19.20
C PHE A 145 6.49 0.23 18.04
N GLU A 146 5.45 1.02 18.35
CA GLU A 146 4.65 1.70 17.34
C GLU A 146 5.50 2.63 16.47
N HIS A 147 6.31 3.50 17.08
CA HIS A 147 7.14 4.46 16.36
C HIS A 147 8.18 3.78 15.48
N VAL A 148 8.83 2.71 15.98
CA VAL A 148 9.82 1.95 15.20
C VAL A 148 9.16 1.29 13.99
N VAL A 149 8.05 0.59 14.17
CA VAL A 149 7.34 -0.07 13.08
C VAL A 149 6.86 0.95 12.05
N PHE A 150 6.32 2.08 12.51
CA PHE A 150 5.89 3.16 11.62
C PHE A 150 7.05 3.72 10.78
N ILE A 151 8.21 3.98 11.40
CA ILE A 151 9.42 4.44 10.69
C ILE A 151 9.87 3.41 9.65
N CYS A 152 9.90 2.13 10.00
CA CYS A 152 10.28 1.06 9.06
C CYS A 152 9.32 0.99 7.87
N LEU A 153 8.01 1.10 8.11
CA LEU A 153 7.01 1.10 7.04
C LEU A 153 7.17 2.32 6.13
N LYS A 154 7.40 3.51 6.70
CA LYS A 154 7.66 4.73 5.92
C LYS A 154 8.93 4.66 5.11
N MET A 155 9.99 4.08 5.67
CA MET A 155 11.22 3.83 4.93
C MET A 155 10.97 2.86 3.76
N GLY A 156 10.17 1.82 3.96
CA GLY A 156 9.77 0.89 2.90
C GLY A 156 8.97 1.56 1.78
N GLU A 157 8.02 2.43 2.12
CA GLU A 157 7.27 3.23 1.15
C GLU A 157 8.18 4.16 0.32
N VAL A 158 9.21 4.74 0.94
CA VAL A 158 10.18 5.60 0.24
C VAL A 158 11.08 4.78 -0.69
N LEU A 159 11.51 3.59 -0.25
CA LEU A 159 12.40 2.74 -1.02
C LEU A 159 11.71 2.10 -2.23
N MET A 160 10.44 1.72 -2.10
CA MET A 160 9.66 1.11 -3.18
C MET A 160 8.76 2.14 -3.86
N PRO A 161 9.20 2.75 -4.99
CA PRO A 161 8.34 3.66 -5.72
C PRO A 161 7.09 2.91 -6.22
N LEU A 162 5.91 3.48 -5.97
CA LEU A 162 4.59 2.93 -6.34
C LEU A 162 4.45 2.59 -7.84
N LEU A 163 5.31 3.16 -8.70
CA LEU A 163 5.30 2.91 -10.13
C LEU A 163 6.70 2.57 -10.61
N SER A 164 6.81 1.49 -11.39
CA SER A 164 8.05 1.11 -12.04
C SER A 164 8.49 2.17 -13.06
N LYS A 165 9.81 2.28 -13.28
CA LYS A 165 10.39 3.27 -14.21
C LYS A 165 9.84 3.10 -15.63
N ASN A 166 9.62 1.86 -16.07
CA ASN A 166 9.09 1.54 -17.40
C ASN A 166 7.67 2.07 -17.57
N VAL A 167 6.79 1.87 -16.58
CA VAL A 167 5.42 2.38 -16.64
C VAL A 167 5.41 3.91 -16.61
N LYS A 168 6.26 4.55 -15.80
CA LYS A 168 6.40 6.02 -15.83
C LYS A 168 6.81 6.53 -17.22
N GLN A 169 7.77 5.87 -17.86
CA GLN A 169 8.21 6.23 -19.21
C GLN A 169 7.11 6.00 -20.25
N GLN A 170 6.37 4.90 -20.17
CA GLN A 170 5.26 4.63 -21.08
C GLN A 170 4.14 5.68 -20.93
N ILE A 171 3.79 6.06 -19.70
CA ILE A 171 2.81 7.12 -19.45
C ILE A 171 3.34 8.46 -20.00
N ALA A 172 4.60 8.80 -19.75
CA ALA A 172 5.20 10.03 -20.27
C ALA A 172 5.20 10.08 -21.81
N ARG A 173 5.51 8.95 -22.48
CA ARG A 173 5.44 8.84 -23.95
C ARG A 173 4.02 9.02 -24.47
N LYS A 174 3.03 8.35 -23.85
CA LYS A 174 1.62 8.47 -24.22
C LYS A 174 1.10 9.90 -24.03
N ASN A 175 1.41 10.53 -22.90
CA ASN A 175 1.00 11.91 -22.61
C ASN A 175 1.64 12.90 -23.58
N PHE A 176 2.93 12.73 -23.90
CA PHE A 176 3.60 13.55 -24.91
C PHE A 176 2.93 13.40 -26.28
N MET A 177 2.64 12.16 -26.71
CA MET A 177 1.98 11.90 -27.98
C MET A 177 0.60 12.57 -28.05
N VAL A 178 -0.24 12.40 -27.03
CA VAL A 178 -1.56 13.05 -26.96
C VAL A 178 -1.44 14.58 -26.99
N GLN A 179 -0.47 15.16 -26.26
CA GLN A 179 -0.21 16.59 -26.28
C GLN A 179 0.12 17.09 -27.69
N THR A 180 1.06 16.41 -28.37
CA THR A 180 1.49 16.79 -29.71
C THR A 180 0.37 16.67 -30.75
N MET A 181 -0.47 15.63 -30.66
CA MET A 181 -1.65 15.48 -31.52
C MET A 181 -2.65 16.61 -31.31
N HIS A 182 -2.93 16.97 -30.05
CA HIS A 182 -3.81 18.09 -29.73
C HIS A 182 -3.27 19.41 -30.30
N TRP A 183 -1.98 19.72 -30.14
CA TRP A 183 -1.37 20.91 -30.76
C TRP A 183 -1.40 20.88 -32.28
N GLY A 184 -1.15 19.71 -32.89
CA GLY A 184 -1.25 19.52 -34.33
C GLY A 184 -2.65 19.84 -34.85
N ALA A 185 -3.69 19.43 -34.11
CA ALA A 185 -5.08 19.76 -34.43
C ALA A 185 -5.34 21.27 -34.40
N HIS A 186 -4.90 21.97 -33.34
CA HIS A 186 -5.02 23.43 -33.21
C HIS A 186 -4.28 24.19 -34.31
N LEU A 187 -3.10 23.71 -34.71
CA LEU A 187 -2.34 24.32 -35.80
C LEU A 187 -3.00 24.09 -37.16
N TYR A 188 -3.57 22.90 -37.38
CA TYR A 188 -4.30 22.56 -38.59
C TYR A 188 -5.53 23.47 -38.78
N GLU A 189 -6.24 23.80 -37.70
CA GLU A 189 -7.35 24.74 -37.74
C GLU A 189 -6.92 26.16 -38.16
N LYS A 190 -5.78 26.63 -37.64
CA LYS A 190 -5.29 27.99 -37.96
C LYS A 190 -4.71 28.11 -39.36
N ASN A 191 -3.99 27.10 -39.85
CA ASN A 191 -3.31 27.13 -41.15
C ASN A 191 -3.20 25.71 -41.73
N PRO A 192 -4.26 25.19 -42.37
CA PRO A 192 -4.30 23.81 -42.86
C PRO A 192 -3.26 23.54 -43.94
N GLU A 193 -3.09 24.46 -44.91
CA GLU A 193 -2.13 24.28 -46.02
C GLU A 193 -0.68 24.13 -45.55
N LEU A 194 -0.31 24.80 -44.46
CA LEU A 194 1.04 24.75 -43.92
C LEU A 194 1.34 23.39 -43.28
N ILE A 195 0.36 22.86 -42.55
CA ILE A 195 0.48 21.56 -41.87
C ILE A 195 0.43 20.43 -42.89
N GLU A 196 -0.40 20.53 -43.94
CA GLU A 196 -0.41 19.55 -45.03
C GLU A 196 0.94 19.49 -45.74
N ARG A 197 1.56 20.64 -46.06
CA ARG A 197 2.92 20.66 -46.64
C ARG A 197 3.96 20.03 -45.73
N ASP A 198 3.92 20.33 -44.43
CA ASP A 198 4.87 19.76 -43.48
C ASP A 198 4.65 18.24 -43.31
N MET A 199 3.40 17.76 -43.30
CA MET A 199 3.07 16.33 -43.28
C MET A 199 3.54 15.61 -44.55
N GLN A 200 3.32 16.21 -45.73
CA GLN A 200 3.77 15.66 -47.01
C GLN A 200 5.30 15.49 -47.01
N ARG A 201 6.04 16.50 -46.56
CA ARG A 201 7.51 16.43 -46.44
C ARG A 201 7.96 15.29 -45.54
N ILE A 202 7.26 15.02 -44.45
CA ILE A 202 7.63 13.95 -43.51
C ILE A 202 7.43 12.57 -44.15
N VAL A 203 6.32 12.37 -44.87
CA VAL A 203 6.06 11.13 -45.61
C VAL A 203 7.06 10.95 -46.76
N ASP A 204 7.37 12.02 -47.48
CA ASP A 204 8.32 12.00 -48.58
C ASP A 204 9.74 11.66 -48.10
N VAL A 205 10.14 12.06 -46.88
CA VAL A 205 11.48 11.77 -46.33
C VAL A 205 11.64 10.31 -45.88
N ASN A 206 10.56 9.58 -45.59
CA ASN A 206 10.64 8.20 -45.09
C ASN A 206 10.61 7.16 -46.24
N PRO A 207 11.73 6.47 -46.57
CA PRO A 207 11.84 5.66 -47.78
C PRO A 207 10.92 4.42 -47.81
N GLN A 208 10.44 3.96 -46.64
CA GLN A 208 9.50 2.83 -46.49
C GLN A 208 8.08 3.18 -46.96
N HIS A 209 7.69 4.45 -46.97
CA HIS A 209 6.31 4.90 -47.27
C HIS A 209 6.20 5.71 -48.57
N ARG A 210 7.34 6.04 -49.20
CA ARG A 210 7.44 6.80 -50.44
C ARG A 210 6.84 6.08 -51.68
N HIS A 211 6.69 4.76 -51.62
CA HIS A 211 6.26 3.94 -52.78
C HIS A 211 5.08 2.99 -52.52
N SER A 212 4.45 3.04 -51.33
CA SER A 212 3.26 2.25 -51.00
C SER A 212 2.05 3.18 -50.83
N ASN A 213 0.86 2.75 -51.27
CA ASN A 213 -0.41 3.42 -50.96
C ASN A 213 -0.60 3.71 -49.45
N GLY A 214 0.18 3.05 -48.59
CA GLY A 214 0.26 3.29 -47.14
C GLY A 214 0.69 4.71 -46.73
N GLY A 215 1.48 5.44 -47.53
CA GLY A 215 1.86 6.82 -47.19
C GLY A 215 0.66 7.79 -47.21
N TYR A 216 -0.24 7.62 -48.17
CA TYR A 216 -1.47 8.40 -48.28
C TYR A 216 -2.57 7.91 -47.34
N GLU A 217 -2.67 6.60 -47.09
CA GLU A 217 -3.55 6.05 -46.04
C GLU A 217 -3.18 6.55 -44.65
N LEU A 218 -1.88 6.63 -44.33
CA LEU A 218 -1.43 7.14 -43.03
C LEU A 218 -1.74 8.63 -42.84
N ILE A 219 -1.56 9.46 -43.89
CA ILE A 219 -2.00 10.86 -43.87
C ILE A 219 -3.51 10.93 -43.67
N TYR A 220 -4.27 10.05 -44.31
CA TYR A 220 -5.73 9.99 -44.19
C TYR A 220 -6.17 9.54 -42.79
N ASP A 221 -5.54 8.52 -42.21
CA ASP A 221 -5.82 8.00 -40.87
C ASP A 221 -5.38 8.98 -39.77
N LEU A 222 -4.29 9.69 -39.98
CA LEU A 222 -3.85 10.76 -39.09
C LEU A 222 -4.82 11.96 -39.16
N LYS A 223 -5.21 12.38 -40.37
CA LYS A 223 -6.25 13.40 -40.58
C LYS A 223 -7.58 12.97 -39.94
N ARG A 224 -7.93 11.69 -40.02
CA ARG A 224 -9.12 11.10 -39.41
C ARG A 224 -9.02 11.06 -37.89
N THR A 225 -7.88 10.71 -37.34
CA THR A 225 -7.62 10.65 -35.89
C THR A 225 -7.63 12.04 -35.26
N ILE A 226 -6.98 13.02 -35.90
CA ILE A 226 -7.03 14.43 -35.51
C ILE A 226 -8.48 14.94 -35.50
N ARG A 227 -9.26 14.60 -36.53
CA ARG A 227 -10.67 14.98 -36.65
C ARG A 227 -11.58 14.25 -35.65
N HIS A 228 -11.31 12.98 -35.33
CA HIS A 228 -12.04 12.21 -34.33
C HIS A 228 -11.75 12.67 -32.89
N GLN A 229 -10.50 13.03 -32.56
CA GLN A 229 -10.16 13.60 -31.25
C GLN A 229 -10.77 14.99 -31.04
N HIS A 230 -10.93 15.77 -32.12
CA HIS A 230 -11.69 17.03 -32.08
C HIS A 230 -13.16 16.80 -31.65
N LEU A 231 -13.76 15.68 -32.08
CA LEU A 231 -15.16 15.32 -31.75
C LEU A 231 -15.32 14.68 -30.35
N SER A 232 -14.28 14.07 -29.78
CA SER A 232 -14.37 13.37 -28.48
C SER A 232 -14.04 14.22 -27.26
N ASN A 233 -13.49 15.43 -27.42
CA ASN A 233 -13.07 16.28 -26.30
C ASN A 233 -14.14 17.27 -25.87
N THR A 234 -15.12 16.78 -25.11
CA THR A 234 -15.69 17.56 -24.01
C THR A 234 -14.94 17.17 -22.73
N LYS A 235 -14.27 18.16 -22.12
CA LYS A 235 -13.60 18.12 -20.80
C LYS A 235 -12.26 17.37 -20.70
N ILE A 236 -11.22 17.90 -21.33
CA ILE A 236 -9.84 17.78 -20.80
C ILE A 236 -9.46 19.17 -20.28
N SER A 237 -9.13 19.24 -18.99
CA SER A 237 -8.67 20.46 -18.32
C SER A 237 -7.48 21.07 -19.08
N GLN A 238 -7.61 22.32 -19.52
CA GLN A 238 -6.54 23.05 -20.22
C GLN A 238 -5.37 23.44 -19.30
N ASP A 239 -5.47 23.21 -17.99
CA ASP A 239 -4.51 23.72 -17.00
C ASP A 239 -3.29 22.83 -16.76
N GLU A 240 -3.25 21.60 -17.28
CA GLU A 240 -2.14 20.66 -17.05
C GLU A 240 -1.15 20.55 -18.23
N TYR A 241 -1.41 21.25 -19.34
CA TYR A 241 -0.53 21.21 -20.51
C TYR A 241 0.48 22.35 -20.48
N ARG A 242 1.78 21.99 -20.50
CA ARG A 242 2.89 22.94 -20.69
C ARG A 242 2.57 23.84 -21.89
N ARG A 243 2.48 25.16 -21.67
CA ARG A 243 2.33 26.12 -22.76
C ARG A 243 3.47 25.87 -23.74
N PRO A 244 3.18 25.68 -25.03
CA PRO A 244 4.22 25.46 -26.01
C PRO A 244 5.07 26.72 -26.11
N GLY A 245 6.36 26.54 -26.37
CA GLY A 245 7.22 27.65 -26.76
C GLY A 245 6.91 28.11 -28.19
N SER A 246 7.91 28.66 -28.88
CA SER A 246 7.70 29.28 -30.20
C SER A 246 7.04 28.34 -31.23
N LEU A 247 6.37 28.89 -32.25
CA LEU A 247 5.75 28.12 -33.35
C LEU A 247 6.73 27.11 -34.00
N LYS A 248 8.03 27.43 -33.99
CA LYS A 248 9.11 26.57 -34.49
C LYS A 248 9.28 25.31 -33.64
N GLU A 249 9.17 25.42 -32.32
CA GLU A 249 9.26 24.30 -31.38
C GLU A 249 8.04 23.39 -31.49
N MET A 250 6.84 23.95 -31.59
CA MET A 250 5.62 23.17 -31.83
C MET A 250 5.69 22.32 -33.11
N LYS A 251 6.22 22.90 -34.19
CA LYS A 251 6.41 22.18 -35.46
C LYS A 251 7.44 21.06 -35.32
N ALA A 252 8.53 21.29 -34.60
CA ALA A 252 9.56 20.28 -34.35
C ALA A 252 9.05 19.12 -33.46
N ASP A 253 8.21 19.43 -32.47
CA ASP A 253 7.57 18.42 -31.60
C ASP A 253 6.55 17.58 -32.37
N LEU A 254 5.72 18.22 -33.19
CA LEU A 254 4.77 17.53 -34.07
C LEU A 254 5.50 16.62 -35.05
N THR A 255 6.57 17.11 -35.68
CA THR A 255 7.38 16.32 -36.63
C THR A 255 7.97 15.07 -35.96
N ARG A 256 8.50 15.22 -34.73
CA ARG A 256 9.05 14.09 -33.97
C ARG A 256 7.98 13.08 -33.56
N ALA A 257 6.81 13.55 -33.15
CA ALA A 257 5.69 12.68 -32.81
C ALA A 257 5.21 11.88 -34.03
N LEU A 258 5.07 12.54 -35.18
CA LEU A 258 4.70 11.89 -36.44
C LEU A 258 5.73 10.85 -36.88
N GLN A 259 7.02 11.18 -36.81
CA GLN A 259 8.10 10.22 -37.09
C GLN A 259 8.10 9.02 -36.14
N THR A 260 7.72 9.22 -34.87
CA THR A 260 7.60 8.13 -33.89
C THR A 260 6.42 7.22 -34.23
N ILE A 261 5.27 7.80 -34.60
CA ILE A 261 4.07 7.06 -35.07
C ILE A 261 4.34 6.31 -36.39
N LEU A 262 5.21 6.87 -37.24
CA LEU A 262 5.63 6.29 -38.51
C LEU A 262 6.68 5.17 -38.38
N SER A 263 7.37 5.07 -37.24
CA SER A 263 8.49 4.12 -37.05
C SER A 263 8.13 2.97 -36.12
N GLU A 264 7.26 3.21 -35.13
CA GLU A 264 6.52 2.13 -34.49
C GLU A 264 5.32 1.87 -35.39
N ASP A 265 5.31 0.79 -36.19
CA ASP A 265 4.07 0.28 -36.79
C ASP A 265 3.04 0.08 -35.67
N ILE A 266 2.20 1.09 -35.41
CA ILE A 266 1.07 0.99 -34.50
C ILE A 266 -0.02 0.18 -35.24
N ILE A 267 0.28 -1.10 -35.46
CA ILE A 267 -0.68 -2.14 -35.84
C ILE A 267 -1.62 -2.47 -34.66
N ASP A 268 -1.43 -1.86 -33.49
CA ASP A 268 -2.23 -2.13 -32.29
C ASP A 268 -2.76 -0.87 -31.59
N LEU A 269 -3.08 0.18 -32.37
CA LEU A 269 -4.13 1.10 -31.96
C LEU A 269 -5.42 0.28 -32.03
N GLY A 270 -5.74 -0.40 -30.93
CA GLY A 270 -6.98 -1.12 -30.70
C GLY A 270 -8.20 -0.20 -30.82
N ILE A 271 -8.52 0.14 -32.06
CA ILE A 271 -9.76 0.74 -32.52
C ILE A 271 -10.47 -0.38 -33.27
N ARG A 272 -11.04 -1.29 -32.49
CA ARG A 272 -12.31 -1.95 -32.82
C ARG A 272 -13.33 -1.49 -31.81
#